data_AF-A0A843IE06-F1
#
_entry.id   AF-A0A843IE06-F1
#
_cell.length_a   1.000
_cell.length_b   1.000
_cell.length_c   1.000
_cell.angle_alpha   90.00
_cell.angle_beta   90.00
_cell.angle_gamma   90.00
#
_symmetry.space_group_name_H-M   'P 1'
#
loop_
_entity.id
_entity.type
_entity.pdbx_description
1 polymer ?
#
loop_
_entity_poly.entity_id
_entity_poly.type
_entity_poly.pdbx_seq_one_letter_code
_entity_poly.pdbx_strand_id
1 'polypeptide(L)'
;MEIKNSQRKEIIRKLLLRLELWFAPLLLIVPIIVSVVFLLEWYTKGFTSGSSAYDGELLLSMLILIGNIFFDIPFIRSIRTLKGKQ
;
A
#
# COMPACT_ATOMS: atom_id res chain seq x y z
N MET A 1 27.39 -23.04 -20.50
CA MET A 1 27.26 -21.92 -19.53
C MET A 1 25.85 -21.31 -19.51
N GLU A 2 25.10 -21.29 -20.62
CA GLU A 2 23.78 -20.63 -20.72
C GLU A 2 22.69 -21.24 -19.81
N ILE A 3 22.65 -22.57 -19.66
CA ILE A 3 21.61 -23.27 -18.87
C ILE A 3 21.64 -22.85 -17.39
N LYS A 4 22.85 -22.69 -16.81
CA LYS A 4 23.03 -22.28 -15.41
C LYS A 4 22.58 -20.82 -15.19
N ASN A 5 22.69 -19.98 -16.21
CA ASN A 5 22.25 -18.58 -16.16
C ASN A 5 20.72 -18.47 -16.29
N SER A 6 20.10 -19.33 -17.10
CA SER A 6 18.64 -19.44 -17.20
C SER A 6 18.01 -19.88 -15.88
N GLN A 7 18.56 -20.91 -15.23
CA GLN A 7 18.07 -21.38 -13.93
C GLN A 7 18.22 -20.33 -12.81
N ARG A 8 19.33 -19.57 -12.77
CA ARG A 8 19.47 -18.46 -11.81
C ARG A 8 18.40 -17.38 -12.01
N LYS A 9 18.12 -17.00 -13.26
CA LYS A 9 17.07 -16.02 -13.56
C LYS A 9 15.70 -16.49 -13.07
N GLU A 10 15.38 -17.76 -13.24
CA GLU A 10 14.12 -18.34 -12.75
C GLU A 10 14.00 -18.32 -11.23
N ILE A 11 15.07 -18.70 -10.51
CA ILE A 11 15.11 -18.69 -9.04
C ILE A 11 14.93 -17.26 -8.52
N ILE A 12 15.62 -16.29 -9.11
CA ILE A 12 15.50 -14.87 -8.76
C ILE A 12 14.07 -14.38 -9.02
N ARG A 13 13.46 -14.75 -10.15
CA ARG A 13 12.07 -14.38 -10.48
C ARG A 13 11.07 -14.93 -9.46
N LYS A 14 11.23 -16.19 -9.05
CA LYS A 14 10.39 -16.81 -8.02
C LYS A 14 10.56 -16.15 -6.65
N LEU A 15 11.79 -15.77 -6.29
CA LEU A 15 12.07 -15.05 -5.04
C LEU A 15 11.45 -13.65 -5.04
N LEU A 16 11.56 -12.91 -6.14
CA LEU A 16 10.93 -11.60 -6.34
C LEU A 16 9.41 -11.66 -6.20
N LEU A 17 8.76 -12.61 -6.87
CA LEU A 17 7.31 -12.82 -6.75
C LEU A 17 6.87 -13.14 -5.32
N ARG A 18 7.68 -13.92 -4.59
CA ARG A 18 7.40 -14.22 -3.18
C ARG A 18 7.54 -12.97 -2.32
N LEU A 19 8.57 -12.17 -2.57
CA LEU A 19 8.82 -10.92 -1.86
C LEU A 19 7.69 -9.90 -2.09
N GLU A 20 7.26 -9.73 -3.33
CA GLU A 20 6.10 -8.88 -3.68
C GLU A 20 4.84 -9.32 -2.94
N LEU A 21 4.60 -10.63 -2.81
CA LEU A 21 3.44 -11.16 -2.10
C LEU A 21 3.49 -10.88 -0.59
N TRP A 22 4.68 -10.87 0.02
CA TRP A 22 4.86 -10.54 1.44
C TRP A 22 4.79 -9.03 1.70
N PHE A 23 5.24 -8.20 0.76
CA PHE A 23 5.17 -6.75 0.85
C PHE A 23 3.79 -6.19 0.50
N ALA A 24 3.01 -6.91 -0.31
CA ALA A 24 1.65 -6.55 -0.71
C ALA A 24 0.72 -6.12 0.45
N PRO A 25 0.55 -6.92 1.52
CA PRO A 25 -0.30 -6.52 2.64
C PRO A 25 0.26 -5.31 3.41
N LEU A 26 1.59 -5.15 3.48
CA LEU A 26 2.21 -4.01 4.14
C LEU A 26 1.92 -2.70 3.37
N LEU A 27 2.07 -2.74 2.05
CA LEU A 27 1.73 -1.63 1.14
C LEU A 27 0.28 -1.18 1.27
N LEU A 28 -0.62 -2.10 1.60
CA LEU A 28 -2.04 -1.81 1.85
C LEU A 28 -2.31 -1.23 3.23
N ILE A 29 -1.81 -1.91 4.26
CA ILE A 29 -2.17 -1.63 5.64
C ILE A 29 -1.52 -0.34 6.13
N VAL A 30 -0.26 -0.09 5.78
CA VAL A 30 0.50 1.07 6.26
C VAL A 30 -0.17 2.40 5.87
N PRO A 31 -0.49 2.69 4.60
CA PRO A 31 -1.15 3.93 4.23
C PRO A 31 -2.53 4.10 4.87
N ILE A 32 -3.29 3.02 5.10
CA ILE A 32 -4.55 3.11 5.85
C ILE A 32 -4.27 3.55 7.30
N ILE A 33 -3.32 2.93 7.98
CA ILE A 33 -2.96 3.30 9.36
C ILE A 33 -2.50 4.75 9.41
N VAL A 34 -1.59 5.15 8.52
CA VAL A 34 -1.06 6.52 8.47
C VAL A 34 -2.19 7.53 8.23
N SER A 35 -3.10 7.25 7.29
CA SER A 35 -4.28 8.09 7.09
C SER A 35 -5.13 8.20 8.35
N VAL A 36 -5.40 7.09 9.03
CA VAL A 36 -6.23 7.08 10.24
C VAL A 36 -5.59 7.92 11.34
N VAL A 37 -4.26 7.87 11.49
CA VAL A 37 -3.53 8.70 12.45
C VAL A 37 -3.71 10.19 12.15
N PHE A 38 -3.50 10.62 10.90
CA PHE A 38 -3.68 12.03 10.52
C PHE A 38 -5.13 12.50 10.69
N LEU A 39 -6.09 11.66 10.34
CA LEU A 39 -7.51 11.98 10.47
C LEU A 39 -7.93 12.07 11.95
N LEU A 40 -7.35 11.25 12.83
CA LEU A 40 -7.50 11.35 14.28
C LEU A 40 -6.89 12.63 14.84
N GLU A 41 -5.71 13.03 14.40
CA GLU A 41 -5.09 14.29 14.84
C GLU A 41 -5.92 15.49 14.40
N TRP A 42 -6.35 15.52 13.14
CA TRP A 42 -7.26 16.56 12.67
C TRP A 42 -8.57 16.58 13.46
N TYR A 43 -9.18 15.42 13.73
CA TYR A 43 -10.43 15.38 14.48
C TYR A 43 -10.27 15.87 15.92
N THR A 44 -9.23 15.40 16.61
CA THR A 44 -9.03 15.67 18.05
C THR A 44 -8.38 17.01 18.36
N LYS A 45 -7.61 17.59 17.42
CA LYS A 45 -6.90 18.85 17.62
C LYS A 45 -7.37 19.95 16.68
N GLY A 46 -7.90 19.63 15.51
CA GLY A 46 -8.46 20.60 14.55
C GLY A 46 -9.94 20.83 14.76
N PHE A 47 -10.75 19.80 14.49
CA PHE A 47 -12.21 19.89 14.48
C PHE A 47 -12.79 20.24 15.85
N THR A 48 -12.36 19.56 16.92
CA THR A 48 -12.82 19.82 18.29
C THR A 48 -12.37 21.19 18.84
N SER A 49 -11.22 21.71 18.41
CA SER A 49 -10.71 23.00 18.87
C SER A 49 -11.10 24.16 17.96
N GLY A 50 -11.70 23.89 16.80
CA GLY A 50 -12.02 24.88 15.78
C GLY A 50 -10.78 25.50 15.12
N SER A 51 -9.62 24.83 15.17
CA SER A 51 -8.36 25.34 14.64
C SER A 51 -8.09 24.86 13.22
N SER A 52 -7.96 25.80 12.29
CA SER A 52 -7.56 25.54 10.90
C SER A 52 -6.09 25.14 10.75
N ALA A 53 -5.31 25.16 11.84
CA ALA A 53 -3.91 24.76 11.81
C ALA A 53 -3.73 23.28 11.42
N TYR A 54 -4.78 22.46 11.60
CA TYR A 54 -4.75 21.03 11.32
C TYR A 54 -5.37 20.64 9.97
N ASP A 55 -5.82 21.61 9.15
CA ASP A 55 -6.44 21.31 7.86
C ASP A 55 -5.47 20.60 6.89
N GLY A 56 -4.16 20.79 7.10
CA GLY A 56 -3.11 20.05 6.38
C GLY A 56 -3.16 18.55 6.64
N GLU A 57 -3.43 18.13 7.88
CA GLU A 57 -3.53 16.75 8.31
C GLU A 57 -4.77 16.09 7.70
N LEU A 58 -5.89 16.82 7.62
CA LEU A 58 -7.07 16.37 6.88
C LEU A 58 -6.77 16.19 5.40
N LEU A 59 -6.15 17.19 4.77
CA LEU A 59 -5.80 17.13 3.35
C LEU A 59 -4.87 15.94 3.07
N LEU A 60 -3.86 15.75 3.91
CA LEU A 60 -2.89 14.68 3.77
C LEU A 60 -3.53 13.30 3.98
N SER A 61 -4.42 13.15 4.97
CA SER A 61 -5.14 11.88 5.16
C SER A 61 -6.01 11.55 3.95
N MET A 62 -6.70 12.55 3.39
CA MET A 62 -7.56 12.37 2.22
C MET A 62 -6.74 11.99 0.98
N LEU A 63 -5.59 12.64 0.75
CA LEU A 63 -4.68 12.28 -0.34
C LEU A 63 -4.17 10.84 -0.22
N ILE A 64 -3.80 10.43 0.99
CA ILE A 64 -3.34 9.05 1.26
C ILE A 64 -4.45 8.04 0.99
N LEU A 65 -5.68 8.29 1.46
CA LEU A 65 -6.83 7.39 1.22
C LEU A 65 -7.16 7.28 -0.26
N ILE A 66 -7.23 8.41 -0.95
CA ILE A 66 -7.56 8.44 -2.37
C ILE A 66 -6.47 7.70 -3.17
N GLY A 67 -5.20 8.01 -2.91
CA GLY A 67 -4.08 7.32 -3.55
C GLY A 67 -4.14 5.81 -3.31
N ASN A 68 -4.34 5.40 -2.06
CA ASN A 68 -4.48 3.99 -1.68
C ASN A 68 -5.62 3.31 -2.45
N ILE A 69 -6.81 3.94 -2.56
CA ILE A 69 -7.93 3.39 -3.34
C ILE A 69 -7.55 3.17 -4.81
N PHE A 70 -6.86 4.15 -5.43
CA PHE A 70 -6.47 4.05 -6.84
C PHE A 70 -5.39 3.01 -7.11
N PHE A 71 -4.44 2.80 -6.20
CA PHE A 71 -3.32 1.88 -6.40
C PHE A 71 -3.56 0.49 -5.82
N ASP A 72 -4.19 0.38 -4.66
CA ASP A 72 -4.26 -0.87 -3.91
C ASP A 72 -5.41 -1.77 -4.39
N ILE A 73 -6.56 -1.20 -4.81
CA ILE A 73 -7.67 -1.97 -5.38
C ILE A 73 -7.25 -2.76 -6.65
N PRO A 74 -6.63 -2.15 -7.68
CA PRO A 74 -6.18 -2.91 -8.84
C PRO A 74 -5.06 -3.90 -8.50
N PHE A 75 -4.23 -3.59 -7.50
CA PHE A 75 -3.18 -4.49 -7.02
C PHE A 75 -3.71 -5.74 -6.31
N ILE A 76 -4.71 -5.62 -5.41
CA ILE A 76 -5.39 -6.79 -4.83
C ILE A 76 -6.04 -7.63 -5.94
N ARG A 77 -6.65 -6.95 -6.92
CA ARG A 77 -7.32 -7.63 -8.03
C ARG A 77 -6.32 -8.45 -8.86
N SER A 78 -5.12 -7.92 -9.14
CA SER A 78 -4.07 -8.64 -9.87
C SER A 78 -3.55 -9.85 -9.11
N ILE A 79 -3.33 -9.73 -7.79
CA ILE A 79 -2.92 -10.86 -6.92
C ILE A 79 -4.00 -11.95 -6.90
N ARG A 80 -5.28 -11.58 -6.79
CA ARG A 80 -6.39 -12.56 -6.78
C ARG A 80 -6.47 -13.32 -8.10
N THR A 81 -6.25 -12.64 -9.23
CA THR A 81 -6.21 -13.29 -10.56
C THR A 81 -5.02 -14.25 -10.71
N LEU A 82 -3.85 -13.91 -10.15
CA LEU A 82 -2.68 -14.81 -10.12
C LEU A 82 -2.95 -16.08 -9.30
N LYS A 83 -3.64 -15.95 -8.15
CA LYS A 83 -3.96 -17.09 -7.28
C LYS A 83 -4.98 -18.07 -7.88
N GLY A 84 -5.85 -17.61 -8.78
CA GLY A 84 -6.85 -18.46 -9.46
C GLY A 84 -6.35 -19.21 -10.70
N LYS A 85 -5.10 -18.97 -11.12
CA LYS A 85 -4.45 -19.66 -12.26
C LYS A 85 -3.38 -20.68 -11.84
N GLN A 86 -3.13 -20.83 -10.54
CA GLN A 86 -2.37 -21.94 -9.94
C GLN A 86 -3.33 -23.02 -9.47
#